data_AF-A0AB37XBJ3-F1
#
_entry.id   AF-A0AB37XBJ3-F1
#
_cell.length_a   1.000
_cell.length_b   1.000
_cell.length_c   1.000
_cell.angle_alpha   90.00
_cell.angle_beta   90.00
_cell.angle_gamma   90.00
#
_symmetry.space_group_name_H-M   'P 1'
#
loop_
_entity.id
_entity.type
_entity.pdbx_description
1 polymer ?
#
loop_
_entity_poly.entity_id
_entity_poly.type
_entity_poly.pdbx_seq_one_letter_code
_entity_poly.pdbx_strand_id
1 'polypeptide(L)'
;MSGSPAPDPDGFDSLLALVNDASARRTRDEPAAPYDQEADGRTGDAPQSTGDDRTAAPRPSAGEPAGTAWPPEYGPEPPGRATPPPARSGGAPRPHETPDGDTPGRASAAAASHGQCGARPHGSAVTGWAEAVRVAGRAGQAVRERTAAVRPPLEMPLAEALGLVLARPLAALTDLPPFDTSAMDGWAVAGPGPWRVRPDGVLAGQSGEALADGEAVPIATGARVPRDVTAVIRSEHGRLDAHGGLHPEREVVHGQDIRPRAQECRTGDTLLPAGSAVTPAVLGLAAAAGYDTLAVHARPTVDLFVLGDELLTRGLPRDGLIRDALGPMLPHWLREAGAEVRTVERLGDRPDALAEAVAASEADLVVTTGGTAAGPVDFVHPTLERLGADLLVDGVAVRPGHPMLLARTAPGQHLVGLPGNPLAAVCGLLTLVVPLLRGLAGAPLRQGAAAGRTPGSGAVPDVYETRRVQLSSDPLVATAPPGPDVAAPTAVLDAPVQGHPSDTRLVPVRVDAGWARPLSFGGPAMLRGVATADALAVVVPGGAEAGHPVELLALPWAGGGGGFT
;
A
#
# COMPACT_ATOMS: atom_id res chain seq x y z
N MET A 1 50.68 -27.82 53.93
CA MET A 1 49.93 -26.56 53.75
C MET A 1 50.66 -25.72 52.72
N SER A 2 50.10 -25.64 51.51
CA SER A 2 50.35 -24.57 50.54
C SER A 2 49.13 -24.60 49.63
N GLY A 3 48.26 -23.60 49.78
CA GLY A 3 46.98 -23.52 49.07
C GLY A 3 47.20 -22.99 47.66
N SER A 4 46.58 -23.66 46.69
CA SER A 4 46.35 -23.08 45.36
C SER A 4 45.44 -21.85 45.49
N PRO A 5 45.65 -20.80 44.68
CA PRO A 5 44.81 -19.62 44.71
C PRO A 5 43.38 -19.97 44.27
N ALA A 6 42.40 -19.30 44.88
CA ALA A 6 40.99 -19.40 44.50
C ALA A 6 40.76 -18.84 43.07
N PRO A 7 39.79 -19.38 42.31
CA PRO A 7 39.46 -18.86 40.99
C PRO A 7 38.85 -17.45 41.08
N ASP A 8 39.22 -16.61 40.12
CA ASP A 8 38.88 -15.20 40.04
C ASP A 8 37.43 -14.98 39.55
N PRO A 9 36.54 -14.35 40.34
CA PRO A 9 35.17 -14.05 39.92
C PRO A 9 35.09 -13.08 38.73
N ASP A 10 36.14 -12.29 38.46
CA ASP A 10 36.20 -11.38 37.30
C ASP A 10 36.42 -12.13 35.97
N GLY A 11 36.79 -13.41 36.04
CA GLY A 11 36.99 -14.26 34.85
C GLY A 11 35.71 -14.56 34.09
N PHE A 12 34.55 -14.58 34.75
CA PHE A 12 33.24 -14.82 34.12
C PHE A 12 32.76 -13.59 33.34
N ASP A 13 32.78 -12.41 33.97
CA ASP A 13 32.50 -11.15 33.27
C ASP A 13 33.53 -10.91 32.17
N SER A 14 34.78 -11.32 32.35
CA SER A 14 35.80 -11.25 31.30
C SER A 14 35.55 -12.26 30.17
N LEU A 15 35.06 -13.48 30.43
CA LEU A 15 34.71 -14.48 29.42
C LEU A 15 33.45 -14.08 28.65
N LEU A 16 32.39 -13.64 29.34
CA LEU A 16 31.19 -13.07 28.71
C LEU A 16 31.50 -11.76 28.00
N ALA A 17 32.38 -10.92 28.54
CA ALA A 17 32.86 -9.72 27.84
C ALA A 17 33.70 -10.11 26.62
N LEU A 18 34.57 -11.12 26.68
CA LEU A 18 35.34 -11.61 25.53
C LEU A 18 34.42 -12.19 24.45
N VAL A 19 33.38 -12.89 24.88
CA VAL A 19 32.30 -13.48 24.07
C VAL A 19 31.46 -12.38 23.40
N ASN A 20 31.09 -11.35 24.15
CA ASN A 20 30.33 -10.19 23.67
C ASN A 20 31.18 -9.28 22.77
N ASP A 21 32.46 -9.09 23.08
CA ASP A 21 33.41 -8.26 22.34
C ASP A 21 33.87 -8.96 21.05
N ALA A 22 34.02 -10.29 21.04
CA ALA A 22 34.25 -11.07 19.83
C ALA A 22 33.06 -11.07 18.85
N SER A 23 31.83 -10.98 19.38
CA SER A 23 30.61 -10.81 18.59
C SER A 23 30.50 -9.39 18.01
N ALA A 24 30.84 -8.37 18.80
CA ALA A 24 30.84 -6.96 18.37
C ALA A 24 31.95 -6.61 17.36
N ARG A 25 33.10 -7.29 17.42
CA ARG A 25 34.22 -7.10 16.47
C ARG A 25 33.96 -7.73 15.10
N ARG A 26 33.21 -8.85 15.02
CA ARG A 26 32.87 -9.46 13.71
C ARG A 26 31.80 -8.71 12.93
N THR A 27 30.93 -7.94 13.58
CA THR A 27 30.02 -7.01 12.89
C THR A 27 30.71 -5.78 12.30
N ARG A 28 32.02 -5.59 12.53
CA ARG A 28 32.78 -4.41 12.07
C ARG A 28 33.82 -4.71 10.98
N ASP A 29 34.15 -5.97 10.72
CA ASP A 29 35.18 -6.35 9.75
C ASP A 29 34.59 -7.15 8.57
N GLU A 30 33.87 -6.45 7.70
CA GLU A 30 33.86 -6.71 6.26
C GLU A 30 33.89 -5.37 5.52
N PRO A 31 34.95 -5.04 4.75
CA PRO A 31 34.93 -3.87 3.89
C PRO A 31 34.02 -4.16 2.69
N ALA A 32 32.97 -3.36 2.53
CA ALA A 32 32.21 -3.29 1.29
C ALA A 32 33.18 -3.00 0.12
N ALA A 33 33.16 -3.87 -0.89
CA ALA A 33 33.94 -3.66 -2.12
C ALA A 33 33.52 -2.35 -2.80
N PRO A 34 34.47 -1.49 -3.23
CA PRO A 34 34.11 -0.26 -3.91
C PRO A 34 33.64 -0.54 -5.34
N TYR A 35 32.50 0.06 -5.70
CA TYR A 35 32.03 0.16 -7.08
C TYR A 35 33.02 1.01 -7.90
N ASP A 36 33.56 0.44 -8.97
CA ASP A 36 34.31 1.17 -10.00
C ASP A 36 33.38 2.14 -10.75
N GLN A 37 33.70 3.44 -10.69
CA GLN A 37 33.25 4.43 -11.65
C GLN A 37 34.44 4.83 -12.52
N GLU A 38 34.43 4.39 -13.77
CA GLU A 38 35.26 4.97 -14.83
C GLU A 38 34.82 6.42 -15.07
N ALA A 39 35.73 7.36 -14.78
CA ALA A 39 35.63 8.74 -15.22
C ALA A 39 36.74 9.02 -16.24
N ASP A 40 36.32 9.12 -17.50
CA ASP A 40 37.14 9.58 -18.62
C ASP A 40 37.57 11.03 -18.38
N GLY A 41 38.88 11.27 -18.47
CA GLY A 41 39.46 12.59 -18.37
C GLY A 41 39.22 13.41 -19.65
N ARG A 42 39.10 14.73 -19.50
CA ARG A 42 39.74 15.71 -20.39
C ARG A 42 39.78 17.10 -19.76
N THR A 43 41.01 17.57 -19.64
CA THR A 43 41.52 18.89 -19.32
C THR A 43 41.04 19.98 -20.30
N GLY A 44 40.90 21.23 -19.83
CA GLY A 44 40.83 22.40 -20.70
C GLY A 44 40.51 23.72 -19.99
N ASP A 45 41.57 24.43 -19.59
CA ASP A 45 41.75 25.89 -19.51
C ASP A 45 40.66 26.85 -19.03
N ALA A 46 41.05 27.64 -18.02
CA ALA A 46 40.51 28.97 -17.73
C ALA A 46 40.97 30.01 -18.77
N PRO A 47 40.33 31.20 -18.83
CA PRO A 47 40.97 32.31 -18.11
C PRO A 47 40.02 33.30 -17.42
N GLN A 48 40.67 34.03 -16.52
CA GLN A 48 40.32 35.15 -15.66
C GLN A 48 39.37 36.22 -16.23
N SER A 49 38.52 36.79 -15.36
CA SER A 49 38.35 38.25 -15.31
C SER A 49 37.86 38.74 -13.94
N THR A 50 38.55 39.76 -13.47
CA THR A 50 38.39 40.59 -12.27
C THR A 50 37.08 41.38 -12.22
N GLY A 51 36.61 41.69 -11.00
CA GLY A 51 35.62 42.76 -10.79
C GLY A 51 35.07 42.82 -9.37
N ASP A 52 35.72 43.61 -8.53
CA ASP A 52 35.12 44.26 -7.33
C ASP A 52 33.78 44.92 -7.71
N ASP A 53 32.75 44.79 -6.86
CA ASP A 53 32.24 45.98 -6.17
C ASP A 53 31.32 45.65 -4.98
N ARG A 54 31.41 46.52 -3.98
CA ARG A 54 30.70 46.54 -2.72
C ARG A 54 29.24 46.95 -2.94
N THR A 55 28.31 46.43 -2.13
CA THR A 55 27.42 47.28 -1.32
C THR A 55 26.56 46.44 -0.38
N ALA A 56 26.65 46.78 0.90
CA ALA A 56 25.81 46.28 1.97
C ALA A 56 24.40 46.88 1.88
N ALA A 57 23.37 46.05 2.12
CA ALA A 57 22.00 46.50 2.37
C ALA A 57 21.57 46.05 3.79
N PRO A 58 20.91 46.93 4.57
CA PRO A 58 20.61 46.67 5.98
C PRO A 58 19.33 45.85 6.17
N ARG A 59 19.32 45.04 7.23
CA ARG A 59 18.12 44.41 7.81
C ARG A 59 17.17 45.48 8.38
N PRO A 60 15.85 45.34 8.24
CA PRO A 60 14.92 45.94 9.18
C PRO A 60 14.43 44.91 10.20
N SER A 61 14.31 45.46 11.41
CA SER A 61 13.93 44.89 12.68
C SER A 61 12.45 44.49 12.77
N ALA A 62 12.21 43.60 13.72
CA ALA A 62 10.92 43.18 14.25
C ALA A 62 10.00 44.35 14.62
N GLY A 63 8.72 44.19 14.31
CA GLY A 63 7.61 44.97 14.86
C GLY A 63 6.36 44.10 14.83
N GLU A 64 5.85 43.74 16.00
CA GLU A 64 4.46 43.27 16.16
C GLU A 64 3.49 44.37 15.73
N PRO A 65 2.27 43.98 15.30
CA PRO A 65 1.14 44.52 16.03
C PRO A 65 0.06 43.49 16.37
N ALA A 66 -0.60 43.80 17.48
CA ALA A 66 -1.75 43.13 18.03
C ALA A 66 -2.99 43.16 17.12
N GLY A 67 -3.80 42.11 17.24
CA GLY A 67 -5.25 42.16 17.39
C GLY A 67 -6.08 42.77 16.26
N THR A 68 -6.75 41.91 15.49
CA THR A 68 -8.11 42.22 15.03
C THR A 68 -8.91 40.92 14.87
N ALA A 69 -9.89 40.72 15.75
CA ALA A 69 -10.92 39.73 15.63
C ALA A 69 -11.83 40.05 14.42
N TRP A 70 -12.17 39.03 13.63
CA TRP A 70 -13.22 39.11 12.60
C TRP A 70 -14.35 38.13 12.96
N PRO A 71 -15.62 38.50 12.70
CA PRO A 71 -16.79 37.90 13.32
C PRO A 71 -17.21 36.55 12.69
N PRO A 72 -18.08 35.78 13.37
CA PRO A 72 -18.43 34.42 12.97
C PRO A 72 -19.60 34.35 11.97
N GLU A 73 -19.62 33.24 11.24
CA GLU A 73 -20.80 32.44 10.83
C GLU A 73 -21.96 33.12 10.06
N TYR A 74 -22.12 32.71 8.80
CA TYR A 74 -23.41 32.77 8.10
C TYR A 74 -24.15 31.44 8.26
N GLY A 75 -25.20 31.46 9.09
CA GLY A 75 -26.29 30.47 9.08
C GLY A 75 -27.35 30.80 8.01
N PRO A 76 -28.34 29.91 7.80
CA PRO A 76 -29.17 29.87 6.58
C PRO A 76 -30.40 30.78 6.65
N GLU A 77 -30.80 31.38 5.53
CA GLU A 77 -32.06 32.14 5.41
C GLU A 77 -33.27 31.27 4.97
N PRO A 78 -34.51 31.56 5.45
CA PRO A 78 -35.75 30.87 5.09
C PRO A 78 -36.53 31.58 3.95
N PRO A 79 -37.63 30.99 3.42
CA PRO A 79 -38.17 31.33 2.10
C PRO A 79 -39.25 32.44 2.13
N GLY A 80 -39.23 33.34 1.15
CA GLY A 80 -40.23 34.39 0.94
C GLY A 80 -40.94 34.27 -0.41
N ARG A 81 -42.27 34.11 -0.37
CA ARG A 81 -43.21 34.16 -1.51
C ARG A 81 -43.30 35.56 -2.13
N ALA A 82 -43.36 35.64 -3.46
CA ALA A 82 -44.07 36.71 -4.16
C ALA A 82 -44.63 36.22 -5.51
N THR A 83 -45.92 36.47 -5.69
CA THR A 83 -46.82 36.09 -6.81
C THR A 83 -46.74 37.11 -7.96
N PRO A 84 -46.89 36.72 -9.24
CA PRO A 84 -47.23 37.65 -10.33
C PRO A 84 -48.74 37.60 -10.72
N PRO A 85 -49.32 38.68 -11.30
CA PRO A 85 -50.77 38.83 -11.55
C PRO A 85 -51.24 38.28 -12.93
N PRO A 86 -52.58 38.16 -13.19
CA PRO A 86 -53.15 37.29 -14.21
C PRO A 86 -53.86 37.98 -15.40
N ALA A 87 -54.02 37.26 -16.53
CA ALA A 87 -55.14 37.36 -17.50
C ALA A 87 -55.10 36.15 -18.49
N ARG A 88 -56.01 35.17 -18.41
CA ARG A 88 -57.32 35.00 -19.10
C ARG A 88 -57.31 34.43 -20.55
N SER A 89 -57.45 33.10 -20.61
CA SER A 89 -58.43 32.25 -21.34
C SER A 89 -58.88 32.49 -22.80
N GLY A 90 -58.76 31.41 -23.59
CA GLY A 90 -59.62 31.01 -24.74
C GLY A 90 -58.77 30.51 -25.91
N GLY A 91 -58.95 29.35 -26.55
CA GLY A 91 -59.87 28.21 -26.47
C GLY A 91 -59.35 27.12 -27.42
N ALA A 92 -59.76 25.86 -27.23
CA ALA A 92 -59.48 24.73 -28.12
C ALA A 92 -60.51 24.67 -29.28
N PRO A 93 -60.23 23.95 -30.39
CA PRO A 93 -60.68 22.56 -30.47
C PRO A 93 -59.71 21.56 -31.17
N ARG A 94 -60.01 20.27 -31.00
CA ARG A 94 -59.28 19.05 -31.43
C ARG A 94 -59.65 18.59 -32.88
N PRO A 95 -59.46 17.31 -33.28
CA PRO A 95 -58.37 16.77 -34.11
C PRO A 95 -58.87 16.25 -35.48
N HIS A 96 -57.97 15.76 -36.35
CA HIS A 96 -58.37 15.05 -37.58
C HIS A 96 -57.77 13.64 -37.66
N GLU A 97 -58.60 12.78 -38.24
CA GLU A 97 -58.66 11.32 -38.25
C GLU A 97 -57.70 10.63 -39.23
N THR A 98 -57.47 9.35 -38.95
CA THR A 98 -57.00 8.29 -39.86
C THR A 98 -58.06 7.89 -40.88
N PRO A 99 -57.68 7.10 -41.90
CA PRO A 99 -58.56 6.03 -42.39
C PRO A 99 -57.93 4.63 -42.35
N ASP A 100 -58.77 3.68 -41.94
CA ASP A 100 -58.61 2.22 -41.96
C ASP A 100 -58.62 1.60 -43.37
N GLY A 101 -58.16 0.34 -43.50
CA GLY A 101 -58.61 -0.56 -44.57
C GLY A 101 -57.79 -1.83 -44.85
N ASP A 102 -58.23 -2.93 -44.23
CA ASP A 102 -58.27 -4.34 -44.72
C ASP A 102 -57.06 -5.32 -44.68
N THR A 103 -57.33 -6.46 -44.02
CA THR A 103 -56.70 -7.80 -44.05
C THR A 103 -57.67 -8.76 -44.80
N PRO A 104 -57.43 -10.06 -45.12
CA PRO A 104 -56.26 -10.93 -44.91
C PRO A 104 -55.86 -11.84 -46.11
N GLY A 105 -54.67 -12.47 -46.03
CA GLY A 105 -54.29 -13.56 -46.95
C GLY A 105 -53.10 -14.38 -46.47
N ARG A 106 -53.36 -15.59 -45.96
CA ARG A 106 -52.34 -16.62 -45.69
C ARG A 106 -51.93 -17.31 -47.00
N ALA A 107 -50.64 -17.34 -47.32
CA ALA A 107 -49.96 -18.50 -47.91
C ALA A 107 -48.42 -18.35 -47.81
N SER A 108 -47.80 -19.48 -47.52
CA SER A 108 -46.38 -19.74 -47.25
C SER A 108 -45.49 -19.63 -48.49
N ALA A 109 -44.26 -19.11 -48.34
CA ALA A 109 -43.00 -19.85 -48.48
C ALA A 109 -41.80 -18.98 -48.92
N ALA A 110 -40.71 -19.08 -48.14
CA ALA A 110 -39.30 -18.93 -48.50
C ALA A 110 -38.80 -17.57 -49.05
N ALA A 111 -38.12 -16.79 -48.18
CA ALA A 111 -37.09 -15.86 -48.60
C ALA A 111 -36.02 -15.71 -47.50
N ALA A 112 -34.76 -15.91 -47.90
CA ALA A 112 -33.58 -15.65 -47.10
C ALA A 112 -33.51 -14.15 -46.74
N SER A 113 -33.30 -13.82 -45.46
CA SER A 113 -33.11 -12.44 -45.03
C SER A 113 -31.88 -12.29 -44.16
N HIS A 114 -31.02 -11.38 -44.60
CA HIS A 114 -29.88 -10.83 -43.87
C HIS A 114 -30.34 -10.33 -42.49
N GLY A 115 -29.76 -10.91 -41.44
CA GLY A 115 -30.03 -10.52 -40.06
C GLY A 115 -29.41 -9.17 -39.75
N GLN A 116 -30.28 -8.18 -39.56
CA GLN A 116 -29.98 -6.84 -39.10
C GLN A 116 -29.16 -6.89 -37.80
N CYS A 117 -28.03 -6.19 -37.83
CA CYS A 117 -27.25 -5.84 -36.64
C CYS A 117 -28.14 -4.99 -35.73
N GLY A 118 -28.62 -5.59 -34.64
CA GLY A 118 -29.38 -4.88 -33.62
C GLY A 118 -28.48 -3.85 -32.95
N ALA A 119 -28.72 -2.57 -33.22
CA ALA A 119 -28.15 -1.47 -32.46
C ALA A 119 -28.56 -1.64 -30.98
N ARG A 120 -27.58 -1.90 -30.12
CA ARG A 120 -27.78 -1.90 -28.66
C ARG A 120 -28.03 -0.46 -28.20
N PRO A 121 -29.04 -0.20 -27.35
CA PRO A 121 -29.26 1.13 -26.80
C PRO A 121 -28.06 1.54 -25.94
N HIS A 122 -27.42 2.67 -26.29
CA HIS A 122 -26.33 3.29 -25.53
C HIS A 122 -26.90 4.00 -24.30
N GLY A 123 -27.25 3.21 -23.30
CA GLY A 123 -27.64 3.69 -21.97
C GLY A 123 -26.99 2.80 -20.93
N SER A 124 -25.66 2.90 -20.80
CA SER A 124 -24.97 2.23 -19.69
C SER A 124 -25.41 2.89 -18.38
N ALA A 125 -25.97 2.11 -17.47
CA ALA A 125 -26.33 2.60 -16.15
C ALA A 125 -25.04 2.91 -15.37
N VAL A 126 -24.99 4.08 -14.73
CA VAL A 126 -23.87 4.52 -13.88
C VAL A 126 -23.50 3.40 -12.90
N THR A 127 -22.23 3.01 -12.86
CA THR A 127 -21.78 1.88 -12.04
C THR A 127 -21.65 2.29 -10.58
N GLY A 128 -22.17 1.49 -9.64
CA GLY A 128 -21.97 1.73 -8.21
C GLY A 128 -20.48 1.68 -7.84
N TRP A 129 -20.03 2.54 -6.92
CA TRP A 129 -18.59 2.69 -6.59
C TRP A 129 -17.89 1.37 -6.24
N ALA A 130 -18.48 0.56 -5.34
CA ALA A 130 -17.91 -0.73 -4.96
C ALA A 130 -17.87 -1.72 -6.13
N GLU A 131 -18.84 -1.67 -7.06
CA GLU A 131 -18.79 -2.51 -8.25
C GLU A 131 -17.71 -2.06 -9.23
N ALA A 132 -17.53 -0.75 -9.40
CA ALA A 132 -16.47 -0.20 -10.25
C ALA A 132 -15.07 -0.66 -9.78
N VAL A 133 -14.81 -0.61 -8.47
CA VAL A 133 -13.57 -1.12 -7.85
C VAL A 133 -13.37 -2.62 -8.16
N ARG A 134 -14.43 -3.43 -8.03
CA ARG A 134 -14.38 -4.87 -8.32
C ARG A 134 -14.17 -5.17 -9.80
N VAL A 135 -14.85 -4.46 -10.70
CA VAL A 135 -14.70 -4.60 -12.15
C VAL A 135 -13.26 -4.27 -12.56
N ALA A 136 -12.70 -3.18 -12.06
CA ALA A 136 -11.32 -2.78 -12.32
C ALA A 136 -10.30 -3.84 -11.87
N GLY A 137 -10.44 -4.33 -10.63
CA GLY A 137 -9.58 -5.40 -10.12
C GLY A 137 -9.65 -6.69 -10.94
N ARG A 138 -10.86 -7.16 -11.26
CA ARG A 138 -11.07 -8.37 -12.07
C ARG A 138 -10.54 -8.21 -13.50
N ALA A 139 -10.64 -7.02 -14.08
CA ALA A 139 -10.11 -6.74 -15.41
C ALA A 139 -8.58 -6.92 -15.47
N GLY A 140 -7.87 -6.40 -14.45
CA GLY A 140 -6.42 -6.61 -14.31
C GLY A 140 -6.07 -8.08 -14.07
N GLN A 141 -6.76 -8.75 -13.16
CA GLN A 141 -6.53 -10.17 -12.85
C GLN A 141 -6.75 -11.06 -14.08
N ALA A 142 -7.79 -10.81 -14.87
CA ALA A 142 -8.06 -11.57 -16.08
C ALA A 142 -6.93 -11.44 -17.12
N VAL A 143 -6.27 -10.28 -17.21
CA VAL A 143 -5.07 -10.12 -18.06
C VAL A 143 -3.90 -10.90 -17.49
N ARG A 144 -3.66 -10.83 -16.18
CA ARG A 144 -2.60 -11.59 -15.51
C ARG A 144 -2.74 -13.10 -15.76
N GLU A 145 -3.95 -13.64 -15.59
CA GLU A 145 -4.23 -15.06 -15.79
C GLU A 145 -4.04 -15.48 -17.25
N ARG A 146 -4.54 -14.69 -18.21
CA ARG A 146 -4.39 -14.97 -19.65
C ARG A 146 -2.95 -14.87 -20.13
N THR A 147 -2.15 -14.00 -19.52
CA THR A 147 -0.77 -13.74 -19.95
C THR A 147 0.27 -14.53 -19.14
N ALA A 148 -0.12 -15.28 -18.12
CA ALA A 148 0.81 -16.01 -17.24
C ALA A 148 1.77 -16.95 -17.98
N ALA A 149 1.32 -17.56 -19.08
CA ALA A 149 2.15 -18.46 -19.90
C ALA A 149 3.19 -17.70 -20.77
N VAL A 150 2.88 -16.48 -21.19
CA VAL A 150 3.74 -15.65 -22.06
C VAL A 150 4.55 -14.61 -21.28
N ARG A 151 4.18 -14.35 -20.02
CA ARG A 151 4.87 -13.47 -19.07
C ARG A 151 5.23 -14.27 -17.81
N PRO A 152 6.24 -15.15 -17.88
CA PRO A 152 6.63 -15.98 -16.76
C PRO A 152 7.13 -15.12 -15.57
N PRO A 153 7.14 -15.68 -14.36
CA PRO A 153 7.76 -15.03 -13.21
C PRO A 153 9.22 -14.66 -13.48
N LEU A 154 9.66 -13.53 -12.91
CA LEU A 154 11.05 -13.11 -12.88
C LEU A 154 11.69 -13.59 -11.58
N GLU A 155 12.89 -14.16 -11.65
CA GLU A 155 13.68 -14.44 -10.46
C GLU A 155 14.53 -13.21 -10.14
N MET A 156 14.22 -12.51 -9.05
CA MET A 156 14.88 -11.26 -8.67
C MET A 156 15.67 -11.44 -7.37
N PRO A 157 16.89 -10.88 -7.26
CA PRO A 157 17.60 -10.78 -5.99
C PRO A 157 16.73 -10.12 -4.91
N LEU A 158 16.88 -10.52 -3.64
CA LEU A 158 16.09 -9.94 -2.55
C LEU A 158 16.12 -8.40 -2.52
N ALA A 159 17.29 -7.81 -2.79
CA ALA A 159 17.46 -6.34 -2.81
C ALA A 159 16.62 -5.64 -3.90
N GLU A 160 16.28 -6.34 -4.98
CA GLU A 160 15.53 -5.80 -6.12
C GLU A 160 14.05 -6.19 -6.09
N ALA A 161 13.66 -7.11 -5.21
CA ALA A 161 12.30 -7.63 -5.14
C ALA A 161 11.31 -6.71 -4.39
N LEU A 162 11.80 -5.67 -3.69
CA LEU A 162 10.96 -4.79 -2.86
C LEU A 162 9.83 -4.13 -3.68
N GLY A 163 8.61 -4.20 -3.16
CA GLY A 163 7.42 -3.61 -3.78
C GLY A 163 6.94 -4.35 -5.04
N LEU A 164 7.48 -5.54 -5.34
CA LEU A 164 6.93 -6.48 -6.31
C LEU A 164 5.95 -7.43 -5.61
N VAL A 165 5.37 -8.35 -6.39
CA VAL A 165 4.39 -9.33 -5.91
C VAL A 165 4.92 -10.73 -6.13
N LEU A 166 4.86 -11.58 -5.10
CA LEU A 166 5.28 -12.97 -5.19
C LEU A 166 4.47 -13.72 -6.24
N ALA A 167 5.16 -14.36 -7.18
CA ALA A 167 4.54 -15.14 -8.24
C ALA A 167 4.21 -16.59 -7.83
N ARG A 168 4.86 -17.07 -6.77
CA ARG A 168 4.69 -18.40 -6.19
C ARG A 168 4.57 -18.27 -4.67
N PRO A 169 3.97 -19.25 -3.98
CA PRO A 169 4.02 -19.27 -2.52
C PRO A 169 5.47 -19.28 -2.03
N LEU A 170 5.75 -18.50 -0.99
CA LEU A 170 7.02 -18.54 -0.27
C LEU A 170 6.97 -19.73 0.68
N ALA A 171 7.86 -20.71 0.50
CA ALA A 171 7.95 -21.89 1.36
C ALA A 171 9.25 -21.84 2.18
N ALA A 172 9.27 -22.39 3.38
CA ALA A 172 10.50 -22.46 4.16
C ALA A 172 11.50 -23.43 3.51
N LEU A 173 12.68 -22.98 3.09
CA LEU A 173 13.72 -23.87 2.53
C LEU A 173 14.54 -24.56 3.64
N THR A 174 14.46 -24.02 4.86
CA THR A 174 15.02 -24.57 6.08
C THR A 174 14.03 -24.39 7.24
N ASP A 175 14.23 -25.13 8.32
CA ASP A 175 13.52 -24.89 9.57
C ASP A 175 13.90 -23.53 10.16
N LEU A 176 12.94 -22.87 10.84
CA LEU A 176 13.16 -21.61 11.55
C LEU A 176 12.85 -21.77 13.05
N PRO A 177 13.85 -21.61 13.95
CA PRO A 177 15.29 -21.61 13.65
C PRO A 177 15.77 -22.99 13.13
N PRO A 178 16.92 -23.06 12.42
CA PRO A 178 17.43 -24.30 11.82
C PRO A 178 17.97 -25.32 12.82
N PHE A 179 18.20 -24.90 14.06
CA PHE A 179 18.69 -25.70 15.16
C PHE A 179 18.23 -25.10 16.49
N ASP A 180 18.35 -25.86 17.57
CA ASP A 180 18.08 -25.36 18.91
C ASP A 180 19.03 -24.21 19.24
N THR A 181 18.48 -23.08 19.71
CA THR A 181 19.26 -21.87 20.02
C THR A 181 19.04 -21.40 21.44
N SER A 182 20.07 -20.82 22.05
CA SER A 182 19.92 -20.20 23.36
C SER A 182 19.08 -18.93 23.25
N ALA A 183 18.04 -18.81 24.09
CA ALA A 183 17.22 -17.60 24.18
C ALA A 183 17.89 -16.49 25.00
N MET A 184 18.87 -16.84 25.84
CA MET A 184 19.51 -15.98 26.83
C MET A 184 21.02 -16.21 26.90
N ASP A 185 21.75 -15.24 27.44
CA ASP A 185 23.15 -15.41 27.83
C ASP A 185 23.23 -16.15 29.17
N GLY A 186 24.20 -17.05 29.31
CA GLY A 186 24.40 -17.78 30.56
C GLY A 186 25.18 -19.06 30.39
N TRP A 187 24.65 -20.17 30.92
CA TRP A 187 25.27 -21.49 30.84
C TRP A 187 24.30 -22.54 30.30
N ALA A 188 24.68 -23.20 29.21
CA ALA A 188 24.01 -24.41 28.77
C ALA A 188 24.44 -25.57 29.67
N VAL A 189 23.48 -26.29 30.25
CA VAL A 189 23.72 -27.36 31.24
C VAL A 189 23.16 -28.70 30.79
N ALA A 190 23.86 -29.79 31.09
CA ALA A 190 23.44 -31.17 30.82
C ALA A 190 23.20 -31.95 32.12
N GLY A 191 22.04 -32.59 32.23
CA GLY A 191 21.65 -33.38 33.40
C GLY A 191 21.44 -32.54 34.68
N PRO A 192 21.32 -33.19 35.86
CA PRO A 192 21.15 -32.50 37.14
C PRO A 192 22.47 -31.87 37.66
N GLY A 193 22.34 -30.78 38.40
CA GLY A 193 23.48 -30.06 38.98
C GLY A 193 23.92 -30.57 40.37
N PRO A 194 24.98 -29.96 40.94
CA PRO A 194 25.75 -28.83 40.39
C PRO A 194 26.63 -29.24 39.21
N TRP A 195 26.88 -28.31 38.28
CA TRP A 195 27.57 -28.60 37.02
C TRP A 195 29.01 -28.12 37.01
N ARG A 196 29.92 -28.86 36.40
CA ARG A 196 31.29 -28.42 36.13
C ARG A 196 31.32 -27.56 34.87
N VAL A 197 31.74 -26.31 35.00
CA VAL A 197 31.81 -25.39 33.84
C VAL A 197 33.07 -25.64 33.02
N ARG A 198 32.90 -25.92 31.73
CA ARG A 198 33.99 -25.98 30.74
C ARG A 198 34.42 -24.56 30.36
N PRO A 199 35.73 -24.33 30.10
CA PRO A 199 36.25 -22.98 29.83
C PRO A 199 35.85 -22.42 28.46
N ASP A 200 35.63 -23.28 27.47
CA ASP A 200 35.38 -22.88 26.08
C ASP A 200 33.90 -22.57 25.85
N GLY A 201 33.52 -21.28 25.87
CA GLY A 201 32.15 -20.84 25.62
C GLY A 201 31.67 -21.05 24.18
N VAL A 202 30.34 -21.09 23.99
CA VAL A 202 29.70 -21.23 22.67
C VAL A 202 29.08 -19.91 22.24
N LEU A 203 29.57 -19.36 21.12
CA LEU A 203 29.09 -18.12 20.52
C LEU A 203 28.06 -18.34 19.40
N ALA A 204 27.33 -17.28 19.06
CA ALA A 204 26.58 -17.21 17.81
C ALA A 204 27.51 -17.48 16.61
N GLY A 205 27.07 -18.33 15.69
CA GLY A 205 27.87 -18.79 14.55
C GLY A 205 28.86 -19.92 14.85
N GLN A 206 28.96 -20.40 16.10
CA GLN A 206 29.79 -21.54 16.48
C GLN A 206 28.94 -22.76 16.85
N SER A 207 29.56 -23.93 16.87
CA SER A 207 28.99 -25.15 17.44
C SER A 207 29.87 -25.65 18.57
N GLY A 208 29.29 -25.88 19.73
CA GLY A 208 29.98 -26.51 20.86
C GLY A 208 30.00 -28.03 20.76
N GLU A 209 30.92 -28.65 21.50
CA GLU A 209 30.95 -30.09 21.72
C GLU A 209 29.78 -30.55 22.60
N ALA A 210 29.38 -31.83 22.48
CA ALA A 210 28.37 -32.41 23.35
C ALA A 210 28.78 -32.32 24.83
N LEU A 211 27.80 -32.07 25.70
CA LEU A 211 27.97 -32.01 27.14
C LEU A 211 27.59 -33.35 27.76
N ALA A 212 28.41 -33.84 28.70
CA ALA A 212 28.04 -34.98 29.52
C ALA A 212 27.21 -34.50 30.73
N ASP A 213 26.45 -35.41 31.33
CA ASP A 213 25.70 -35.13 32.56
C ASP A 213 26.61 -34.53 33.65
N GLY A 214 26.14 -33.45 34.28
CA GLY A 214 26.88 -32.71 35.29
C GLY A 214 27.89 -31.72 34.71
N GLU A 215 27.81 -31.40 33.42
CA GLU A 215 28.64 -30.35 32.79
C GLU A 215 27.83 -29.16 32.33
N ALA A 216 28.51 -28.01 32.28
CA ALA A 216 27.99 -26.78 31.72
C ALA A 216 29.01 -26.12 30.80
N VAL A 217 28.52 -25.28 29.90
CA VAL A 217 29.37 -24.40 29.08
C VAL A 217 28.77 -23.00 29.03
N PRO A 218 29.56 -21.92 29.11
CA PRO A 218 29.06 -20.59 28.83
C PRO A 218 28.44 -20.54 27.43
N ILE A 219 27.28 -19.93 27.29
CA ILE A 219 26.57 -19.84 26.01
C ILE A 219 26.01 -18.43 25.82
N ALA A 220 26.18 -17.89 24.62
CA ALA A 220 25.60 -16.62 24.22
C ALA A 220 24.20 -16.80 23.61
N THR A 221 23.40 -15.75 23.66
CA THR A 221 22.09 -15.65 23.00
C THR A 221 22.24 -15.88 21.50
N GLY A 222 21.35 -16.70 20.92
CA GLY A 222 21.39 -17.08 19.51
C GLY A 222 22.46 -18.13 19.15
N ALA A 223 23.32 -18.52 20.09
CA ALA A 223 24.25 -19.61 19.87
C ALA A 223 23.53 -20.94 19.72
N ARG A 224 24.09 -21.83 18.88
CA ARG A 224 23.59 -23.19 18.70
C ARG A 224 23.80 -23.97 19.99
N VAL A 225 22.72 -24.50 20.54
CA VAL A 225 22.76 -25.31 21.75
C VAL A 225 23.54 -26.61 21.46
N PRO A 226 24.57 -26.93 22.26
CA PRO A 226 25.30 -28.19 22.14
C PRO A 226 24.39 -29.41 22.31
N ARG A 227 24.84 -30.56 21.82
CA ARG A 227 24.11 -31.82 22.01
C ARG A 227 24.03 -32.17 23.51
N ASP A 228 22.94 -32.84 23.86
CA ASP A 228 22.66 -33.35 25.21
C ASP A 228 22.44 -32.27 26.29
N VAL A 229 22.38 -31.00 25.90
CA VAL A 229 21.95 -29.91 26.78
C VAL A 229 20.48 -30.09 27.16
N THR A 230 20.22 -29.91 28.45
CA THR A 230 18.89 -30.03 29.04
C THR A 230 18.22 -28.69 29.29
N ALA A 231 18.98 -27.62 29.52
CA ALA A 231 18.47 -26.30 29.86
C ALA A 231 19.56 -25.22 29.68
N VAL A 232 19.16 -23.96 29.62
CA VAL A 232 20.07 -22.81 29.77
C VAL A 232 19.76 -22.10 31.09
N ILE A 233 20.77 -21.89 31.93
CA ILE A 233 20.68 -21.07 33.14
C ILE A 233 21.18 -19.69 32.78
N ARG A 234 20.36 -18.65 32.98
CA ARG A 234 20.74 -17.26 32.72
C ARG A 234 21.92 -16.83 33.58
N SER A 235 22.77 -15.94 33.06
CA SER A 235 23.95 -15.44 33.77
C SER A 235 23.59 -14.87 35.15
N GLU A 236 22.47 -14.15 35.26
CA GLU A 236 21.97 -13.58 36.52
C GLU A 236 21.35 -14.61 37.50
N HIS A 237 21.25 -15.88 37.12
CA HIS A 237 20.62 -16.95 37.90
C HIS A 237 21.54 -18.14 38.15
N GLY A 238 22.82 -18.03 37.81
CA GLY A 238 23.84 -19.03 38.12
C GLY A 238 24.94 -18.44 38.99
N ARG A 239 25.44 -19.25 39.92
CA ARG A 239 26.55 -18.88 40.82
C ARG A 239 27.62 -19.96 40.78
N LEU A 240 28.86 -19.56 40.57
CA LEU A 240 30.01 -20.44 40.71
C LEU A 240 30.43 -20.53 42.19
N ASP A 241 30.70 -21.75 42.65
CA ASP A 241 31.35 -21.97 43.95
C ASP A 241 32.88 -21.84 43.86
N ALA A 242 33.54 -21.92 45.01
CA ALA A 242 35.00 -21.80 45.11
C ALA A 242 35.79 -22.91 44.37
N HIS A 243 35.10 -23.97 43.92
CA HIS A 243 35.66 -25.11 43.20
C HIS A 243 35.28 -25.09 41.70
N GLY A 244 34.61 -24.04 41.23
CA GLY A 244 34.17 -23.90 39.84
C GLY A 244 32.89 -24.69 39.49
N GLY A 245 32.15 -25.17 40.49
CA GLY A 245 30.83 -25.77 40.32
C GLY A 245 29.75 -24.70 40.15
N LEU A 246 28.92 -24.84 39.11
CA LEU A 246 27.77 -23.98 38.85
C LEU A 246 26.55 -24.47 39.63
N HIS A 247 25.99 -23.57 40.43
CA HIS A 247 24.75 -23.77 41.18
C HIS A 247 23.68 -22.81 40.65
N PRO A 248 22.45 -23.29 40.47
CA PRO A 248 21.36 -22.43 40.05
C PRO A 248 20.79 -21.70 41.27
N GLU A 249 20.48 -20.41 41.13
CA GLU A 249 19.80 -19.63 42.17
C GLU A 249 18.27 -19.81 42.13
N ARG A 250 17.77 -20.53 41.12
CA ARG A 250 16.36 -20.86 40.90
C ARG A 250 16.21 -22.31 40.45
N GLU A 251 15.00 -22.83 40.45
CA GLU A 251 14.72 -24.14 39.85
C GLU A 251 15.04 -24.12 38.34
N VAL A 252 15.68 -25.19 37.85
CA VAL A 252 16.04 -25.36 36.44
C VAL A 252 15.08 -26.34 35.80
N VAL A 253 14.30 -25.87 34.83
CA VAL A 253 13.33 -26.69 34.11
C VAL A 253 13.93 -27.19 32.80
N HIS A 254 13.65 -28.44 32.45
CA HIS A 254 14.07 -29.01 31.16
C HIS A 254 13.51 -28.18 29.99
N GLY A 255 14.36 -27.86 29.02
CA GLY A 255 14.06 -27.03 27.87
C GLY A 255 13.99 -25.52 28.14
N GLN A 256 14.22 -25.05 29.38
CA GLN A 256 14.14 -23.62 29.69
C GLN A 256 15.17 -22.83 28.87
N ASP A 257 14.76 -21.64 28.42
CA ASP A 257 15.59 -20.71 27.67
C ASP A 257 16.28 -21.33 26.43
N ILE A 258 15.74 -22.43 25.90
CA ILE A 258 16.09 -23.01 24.61
C ILE A 258 14.94 -22.74 23.64
N ARG A 259 15.24 -22.12 22.49
CA ARG A 259 14.30 -22.02 21.37
C ARG A 259 14.51 -23.25 20.49
N PRO A 260 13.54 -24.20 20.45
CA PRO A 260 13.71 -25.41 19.68
C PRO A 260 13.81 -25.14 18.18
N ARG A 261 14.52 -26.02 17.48
CA ARG A 261 14.50 -26.10 16.03
C ARG A 261 13.06 -26.15 15.52
N ALA A 262 12.81 -25.43 14.43
CA ALA A 262 11.50 -25.36 13.78
C ALA A 262 10.36 -24.85 14.67
N GLN A 263 10.67 -24.07 15.71
CA GLN A 263 9.65 -23.49 16.59
C GLN A 263 8.69 -22.55 15.82
N GLU A 264 9.18 -21.84 14.80
CA GLU A 264 8.36 -20.98 13.95
C GLU A 264 7.77 -21.76 12.77
N CYS A 265 8.62 -22.48 12.02
CA CYS A 265 8.17 -23.32 10.91
C CYS A 265 9.16 -24.44 10.57
N ARG A 266 8.67 -25.46 9.87
CA ARG A 266 9.47 -26.54 9.28
C ARG A 266 9.71 -26.30 7.80
N THR A 267 10.79 -26.89 7.32
CA THR A 267 11.11 -26.97 5.89
C THR A 267 9.91 -27.49 5.10
N GLY A 268 9.54 -26.77 4.05
CA GLY A 268 8.40 -27.06 3.18
C GLY A 268 7.08 -26.40 3.61
N ASP A 269 6.99 -25.84 4.82
CA ASP A 269 5.80 -25.10 5.25
C ASP A 269 5.62 -23.85 4.38
N THR A 270 4.37 -23.57 4.00
CA THR A 270 4.06 -22.34 3.25
C THR A 270 4.01 -21.16 4.20
N LEU A 271 4.97 -20.23 4.03
CA LEU A 271 5.09 -19.01 4.83
C LEU A 271 4.13 -17.93 4.35
N LEU A 272 4.06 -17.73 3.02
CA LEU A 272 3.19 -16.73 2.38
C LEU A 272 2.61 -17.30 1.09
N PRO A 273 1.36 -16.96 0.75
CA PRO A 273 0.78 -17.35 -0.54
C PRO A 273 1.40 -16.57 -1.70
N ALA A 274 1.22 -17.08 -2.92
CA ALA A 274 1.41 -16.28 -4.13
C ALA A 274 0.45 -15.08 -4.11
N GLY A 275 0.86 -13.97 -4.73
CA GLY A 275 0.12 -12.71 -4.71
C GLY A 275 0.44 -11.79 -3.52
N SER A 276 1.21 -12.27 -2.53
CA SER A 276 1.69 -11.43 -1.43
C SER A 276 2.65 -10.34 -1.94
N ALA A 277 2.46 -9.12 -1.44
CA ALA A 277 3.39 -8.02 -1.71
C ALA A 277 4.71 -8.24 -0.97
N VAL A 278 5.82 -7.96 -1.65
CA VAL A 278 7.16 -8.04 -1.07
C VAL A 278 7.44 -6.76 -0.29
N THR A 279 7.33 -6.83 1.03
CA THR A 279 7.65 -5.75 1.98
C THR A 279 9.02 -6.00 2.63
N PRO A 280 9.61 -5.04 3.37
CA PRO A 280 10.87 -5.28 4.08
C PRO A 280 10.82 -6.50 5.03
N ALA A 281 9.69 -6.71 5.72
CA ALA A 281 9.48 -7.88 6.57
C ALA A 281 9.45 -9.19 5.77
N VAL A 282 8.84 -9.18 4.58
CA VAL A 282 8.85 -10.34 3.68
C VAL A 282 10.26 -10.65 3.16
N LEU A 283 11.07 -9.62 2.87
CA LEU A 283 12.48 -9.82 2.50
C LEU A 283 13.29 -10.47 3.63
N GLY A 284 13.12 -9.99 4.87
CA GLY A 284 13.75 -10.59 6.04
C GLY A 284 13.32 -12.04 6.27
N LEU A 285 12.02 -12.32 6.15
CA LEU A 285 11.49 -13.68 6.26
C LEU A 285 12.02 -14.60 5.16
N ALA A 286 12.08 -14.13 3.91
CA ALA A 286 12.63 -14.89 2.79
C ALA A 286 14.12 -15.20 2.99
N ALA A 287 14.91 -14.22 3.44
CA ALA A 287 16.32 -14.41 3.76
C ALA A 287 16.50 -15.43 4.88
N ALA A 288 15.74 -15.30 5.98
CA ALA A 288 15.75 -16.26 7.09
C ALA A 288 15.40 -17.67 6.62
N ALA A 289 14.39 -17.79 5.74
CA ALA A 289 13.96 -19.04 5.12
C ALA A 289 14.96 -19.62 4.10
N GLY A 290 16.06 -18.91 3.78
CA GLY A 290 17.16 -19.40 2.95
C GLY A 290 17.13 -18.97 1.48
N TYR A 291 16.34 -17.95 1.11
CA TYR A 291 16.29 -17.46 -0.27
C TYR A 291 17.33 -16.37 -0.57
N ASP A 292 18.00 -16.48 -1.71
CA ASP A 292 18.80 -15.38 -2.31
C ASP A 292 17.99 -14.59 -3.35
N THR A 293 17.01 -15.25 -3.98
CA THR A 293 16.15 -14.70 -5.02
C THR A 293 14.69 -15.07 -4.78
N LEU A 294 13.77 -14.24 -5.30
CA LEU A 294 12.33 -14.46 -5.25
C LEU A 294 11.73 -14.49 -6.65
N ALA A 295 10.86 -15.47 -6.88
CA ALA A 295 10.00 -15.54 -8.05
C ALA A 295 8.88 -14.50 -7.91
N VAL A 296 8.92 -13.44 -8.72
CA VAL A 296 8.01 -12.29 -8.64
C VAL A 296 7.37 -11.96 -9.98
N HIS A 297 6.26 -11.23 -9.92
CA HIS A 297 5.59 -10.66 -11.08
C HIS A 297 6.26 -9.35 -11.50
N ALA A 298 6.48 -9.18 -12.81
CA ALA A 298 6.92 -7.90 -13.38
C ALA A 298 5.91 -6.79 -13.06
N ARG A 299 6.40 -5.55 -12.92
CA ARG A 299 5.55 -4.38 -12.72
C ARG A 299 4.63 -4.19 -13.94
N PRO A 300 3.34 -3.86 -13.72
CA PRO A 300 2.49 -3.41 -14.82
C PRO A 300 3.03 -2.10 -15.41
N THR A 301 2.98 -1.98 -16.73
CA THR A 301 3.45 -0.78 -17.43
C THR A 301 2.31 0.20 -17.70
N VAL A 302 2.61 1.50 -17.60
CA VAL A 302 1.63 2.58 -17.78
C VAL A 302 2.15 3.67 -18.72
N ASP A 303 1.33 4.04 -19.70
CA ASP A 303 1.46 5.30 -20.45
C ASP A 303 0.42 6.31 -19.96
N LEU A 304 0.83 7.56 -19.72
CA LEU A 304 -0.02 8.64 -19.24
C LEU A 304 -0.16 9.73 -20.30
N PHE A 305 -1.39 9.98 -20.73
CA PHE A 305 -1.76 11.05 -21.67
C PHE A 305 -2.53 12.15 -20.96
N VAL A 306 -1.94 13.35 -20.89
CA VAL A 306 -2.56 14.52 -20.29
C VAL A 306 -3.24 15.33 -21.40
N LEU A 307 -4.58 15.42 -21.35
CA LEU A 307 -5.42 16.15 -22.30
C LEU A 307 -5.81 17.53 -21.75
N GLY A 308 -6.09 18.47 -22.64
CA GLY A 308 -6.51 19.83 -22.32
C GLY A 308 -5.65 20.89 -22.97
N ASP A 309 -6.20 21.55 -24.00
CA ASP A 309 -5.55 22.70 -24.65
C ASP A 309 -5.44 23.91 -23.71
N GLU A 310 -6.22 23.94 -22.63
CA GLU A 310 -6.20 24.98 -21.60
C GLU A 310 -5.00 24.88 -20.63
N LEU A 311 -4.21 23.79 -20.69
CA LEU A 311 -3.21 23.46 -19.69
C LEU A 311 -1.85 24.13 -19.94
N LEU A 312 -1.47 25.01 -19.01
CA LEU A 312 -0.12 25.56 -18.91
C LEU A 312 0.83 24.55 -18.25
N THR A 313 2.05 24.44 -18.77
CA THR A 313 3.16 23.68 -18.17
C THR A 313 3.97 24.49 -17.16
N ARG A 314 3.96 25.82 -17.27
CA ARG A 314 4.79 26.77 -16.50
C ARG A 314 4.09 28.12 -16.32
N GLY A 315 4.54 28.91 -15.34
CA GLY A 315 3.95 30.21 -15.01
C GLY A 315 2.60 30.15 -14.28
N LEU A 316 1.98 31.34 -14.14
CA LEU A 316 0.69 31.55 -13.48
C LEU A 316 -0.48 31.30 -14.45
N PRO A 317 -1.64 30.83 -13.96
CA PRO A 317 -2.90 30.83 -14.71
C PRO A 317 -3.23 32.21 -15.26
N ARG A 318 -3.71 32.28 -16.50
CA ARG A 318 -4.00 33.53 -17.22
C ARG A 318 -4.87 33.25 -18.44
N ASP A 319 -5.67 34.23 -18.85
CA ASP A 319 -6.38 34.22 -20.14
C ASP A 319 -7.25 32.96 -20.38
N GLY A 320 -7.86 32.41 -19.32
CA GLY A 320 -8.66 31.17 -19.39
C GLY A 320 -7.83 29.87 -19.34
N LEU A 321 -6.50 29.96 -19.33
CA LEU A 321 -5.57 28.85 -19.19
C LEU A 321 -5.25 28.59 -17.72
N ILE A 322 -5.22 27.31 -17.33
CA ILE A 322 -4.95 26.85 -15.96
C ILE A 322 -3.64 26.06 -15.90
N ARG A 323 -3.02 25.99 -14.71
CA ARG A 323 -1.79 25.21 -14.54
C ARG A 323 -2.15 23.72 -14.39
N ASP A 324 -1.51 22.89 -15.20
CA ASP A 324 -1.53 21.44 -15.01
C ASP A 324 -1.05 21.07 -13.61
N ALA A 325 -1.96 20.48 -12.83
CA ALA A 325 -1.72 19.95 -11.50
C ALA A 325 -1.64 18.42 -11.47
N LEU A 326 -2.07 17.73 -12.55
CA LEU A 326 -2.12 16.27 -12.63
C LEU A 326 -0.81 15.69 -13.16
N GLY A 327 -0.24 16.29 -14.20
CA GLY A 327 1.02 15.84 -14.81
C GLY A 327 2.19 15.72 -13.82
N PRO A 328 2.41 16.66 -12.88
CA PRO A 328 3.43 16.50 -11.84
C PRO A 328 3.10 15.44 -10.79
N MET A 329 1.81 15.18 -10.54
CA MET A 329 1.33 14.34 -9.44
C MET A 329 1.20 12.87 -9.83
N LEU A 330 0.50 12.56 -10.92
CA LEU A 330 0.09 11.21 -11.27
C LEU A 330 1.25 10.23 -11.53
N PRO A 331 2.37 10.62 -12.19
CA PRO A 331 3.48 9.68 -12.40
C PRO A 331 4.05 9.12 -11.09
N HIS A 332 4.10 9.92 -10.02
CA HIS A 332 4.57 9.46 -8.72
C HIS A 332 3.57 8.49 -8.08
N TRP A 333 2.28 8.84 -8.11
CA TRP A 333 1.22 7.97 -7.61
C TRP A 333 1.15 6.62 -8.32
N LEU A 334 1.34 6.59 -9.63
CA LEU A 334 1.36 5.35 -10.41
C LEU A 334 2.53 4.45 -9.99
N ARG A 335 3.72 5.03 -9.76
CA ARG A 335 4.89 4.29 -9.25
C ARG A 335 4.67 3.76 -7.85
N GLU A 336 4.12 4.58 -6.95
CA GLU A 336 3.73 4.15 -5.59
C GLU A 336 2.66 3.05 -5.61
N ALA A 337 1.78 3.05 -6.61
CA ALA A 337 0.82 1.97 -6.85
C ALA A 337 1.45 0.70 -7.44
N GLY A 338 2.77 0.68 -7.65
CA GLY A 338 3.55 -0.47 -8.09
C GLY A 338 3.79 -0.56 -9.60
N ALA A 339 3.38 0.45 -10.38
CA ALA A 339 3.54 0.46 -11.83
C ALA A 339 4.86 1.05 -12.32
N GLU A 340 5.27 0.67 -13.51
CA GLU A 340 6.33 1.32 -14.28
C GLU A 340 5.71 2.32 -15.26
N VAL A 341 5.96 3.61 -15.04
CA VAL A 341 5.50 4.68 -15.95
C VAL A 341 6.50 4.81 -17.10
N ARG A 342 6.08 4.40 -18.31
CA ARG A 342 6.88 4.41 -19.54
C ARG A 342 6.91 5.80 -20.16
N THR A 343 5.73 6.35 -20.44
CA THR A 343 5.58 7.66 -21.10
C THR A 343 4.66 8.58 -20.30
N VAL A 344 5.00 9.87 -20.30
CA VAL A 344 4.08 10.96 -19.93
C VAL A 344 4.06 11.95 -21.08
N GLU A 345 2.96 11.96 -21.83
CA GLU A 345 2.80 12.80 -23.01
C GLU A 345 1.60 13.73 -22.84
N ARG A 346 1.72 14.94 -23.40
CA ARG A 346 0.61 15.88 -23.49
C ARG A 346 0.06 15.82 -24.89
N LEU A 347 -1.23 15.58 -25.00
CA LEU A 347 -1.92 15.57 -26.27
C LEU A 347 -2.89 16.74 -26.28
N GLY A 348 -2.94 17.46 -27.39
CA GLY A 348 -4.00 18.44 -27.60
C GLY A 348 -5.36 17.76 -27.74
N ASP A 349 -6.42 18.56 -27.68
CA ASP A 349 -7.81 18.12 -27.66
C ASP A 349 -8.31 17.64 -29.04
N ARG A 350 -7.70 16.55 -29.53
CA ARG A 350 -7.98 15.93 -30.83
C ARG A 350 -8.20 14.42 -30.69
N PRO A 351 -9.42 13.90 -30.93
CA PRO A 351 -9.70 12.47 -30.87
C PRO A 351 -8.77 11.62 -31.71
N ASP A 352 -8.37 12.10 -32.89
CA ASP A 352 -7.50 11.34 -33.79
C ASP A 352 -6.11 11.12 -33.22
N ALA A 353 -5.54 12.14 -32.59
CA ALA A 353 -4.23 12.04 -31.95
C ALA A 353 -4.27 11.10 -30.74
N LEU A 354 -5.35 11.15 -29.96
CA LEU A 354 -5.54 10.25 -28.83
C LEU A 354 -5.71 8.79 -29.29
N ALA A 355 -6.51 8.55 -30.34
CA ALA A 355 -6.71 7.21 -30.89
C ALA A 355 -5.41 6.61 -31.42
N GLU A 356 -4.60 7.41 -32.13
CA GLU A 356 -3.27 7.00 -32.62
C GLU A 356 -2.32 6.67 -31.46
N ALA A 357 -2.26 7.53 -30.44
CA ALA A 357 -1.40 7.32 -29.27
C ALA A 357 -1.79 6.07 -28.46
N VAL A 358 -3.10 5.84 -28.26
CA VAL A 358 -3.61 4.65 -27.58
C VAL A 358 -3.31 3.38 -28.39
N ALA A 359 -3.53 3.41 -29.71
CA ALA A 359 -3.26 2.27 -30.58
C ALA A 359 -1.77 1.92 -30.70
N ALA A 360 -0.88 2.92 -30.58
CA ALA A 360 0.56 2.73 -30.62
C ALA A 360 1.17 2.31 -29.27
N SER A 361 0.44 2.49 -28.16
CA SER A 361 0.94 2.16 -26.83
C SER A 361 1.10 0.64 -26.66
N GLU A 362 2.25 0.23 -26.13
CA GLU A 362 2.55 -1.14 -25.72
C GLU A 362 2.30 -1.37 -24.22
N ALA A 363 1.84 -0.35 -23.49
CA ALA A 363 1.61 -0.43 -22.06
C ALA A 363 0.42 -1.34 -21.74
N ASP A 364 0.44 -1.95 -20.56
CA ASP A 364 -0.69 -2.73 -20.03
C ASP A 364 -1.90 -1.84 -19.70
N LEU A 365 -1.63 -0.59 -19.34
CA LEU A 365 -2.61 0.42 -19.01
C LEU A 365 -2.24 1.76 -19.65
N VAL A 366 -3.20 2.33 -20.36
CA VAL A 366 -3.19 3.74 -20.73
C VAL A 366 -4.05 4.52 -19.74
N VAL A 367 -3.51 5.61 -19.18
CA VAL A 367 -4.25 6.55 -18.34
C VAL A 367 -4.41 7.86 -19.10
N THR A 368 -5.62 8.37 -19.19
CA THR A 368 -5.88 9.72 -19.71
C THR A 368 -6.37 10.64 -18.59
N THR A 369 -6.08 11.94 -18.69
CA THR A 369 -6.69 12.95 -17.81
C THR A 369 -7.47 13.96 -18.62
N GLY A 370 -8.70 14.26 -18.20
CA GLY A 370 -9.56 15.19 -18.93
C GLY A 370 -10.36 14.52 -20.04
N GLY A 371 -11.34 15.24 -20.57
CA GLY A 371 -12.17 14.82 -21.69
C GLY A 371 -12.97 13.54 -21.52
N THR A 372 -13.34 13.19 -20.28
CA THR A 372 -14.10 11.98 -19.95
C THR A 372 -15.59 12.21 -19.68
N ALA A 373 -16.04 13.47 -19.64
CA ALA A 373 -17.44 13.80 -19.36
C ALA A 373 -18.18 14.07 -20.66
N ALA A 374 -19.40 13.52 -20.79
CA ALA A 374 -20.28 13.78 -21.91
C ALA A 374 -20.46 15.30 -22.13
N GLY A 375 -20.02 15.79 -23.29
CA GLY A 375 -20.00 17.22 -23.58
C GLY A 375 -19.10 17.57 -24.77
N PRO A 376 -18.96 18.86 -25.09
CA PRO A 376 -18.18 19.32 -26.25
C PRO A 376 -16.67 19.05 -26.15
N VAL A 377 -16.19 18.68 -24.95
CA VAL A 377 -14.80 18.34 -24.66
C VAL A 377 -14.62 16.84 -24.38
N ASP A 378 -15.59 16.01 -24.76
CA ASP A 378 -15.47 14.56 -24.65
C ASP A 378 -14.62 14.01 -25.80
N PHE A 379 -13.40 13.60 -25.48
CA PHE A 379 -12.46 13.05 -26.45
C PHE A 379 -12.22 11.56 -26.24
N VAL A 380 -12.55 11.04 -25.07
CA VAL A 380 -12.26 9.66 -24.70
C VAL A 380 -13.32 8.72 -25.29
N HIS A 381 -14.62 9.02 -25.20
CA HIS A 381 -15.64 8.13 -25.76
C HIS A 381 -15.53 7.98 -27.29
N PRO A 382 -15.38 9.06 -28.09
CA PRO A 382 -15.19 8.92 -29.54
C PRO A 382 -13.93 8.13 -29.90
N THR A 383 -12.86 8.27 -29.10
CA THR A 383 -11.64 7.48 -29.28
C THR A 383 -11.90 5.99 -29.04
N LEU A 384 -12.61 5.64 -27.96
CA LEU A 384 -12.94 4.25 -27.63
C LEU A 384 -13.85 3.62 -28.69
N GLU A 385 -14.84 4.35 -29.20
CA GLU A 385 -15.69 3.90 -30.29
C GLU A 385 -14.87 3.60 -31.56
N ARG A 386 -13.95 4.49 -31.93
CA ARG A 386 -13.08 4.32 -33.09
C ARG A 386 -12.15 3.11 -32.97
N LEU A 387 -11.66 2.83 -31.77
CA LEU A 387 -10.81 1.66 -31.48
C LEU A 387 -11.61 0.36 -31.35
N GLY A 388 -12.95 0.42 -31.34
CA GLY A 388 -13.80 -0.75 -31.07
C GLY A 388 -13.59 -1.31 -29.65
N ALA A 389 -13.23 -0.44 -28.70
CA ALA A 389 -12.94 -0.83 -27.33
C ALA A 389 -14.21 -1.31 -26.59
N ASP A 390 -14.04 -2.24 -25.67
CA ASP A 390 -15.12 -2.71 -24.80
C ASP A 390 -15.19 -1.85 -23.52
N LEU A 391 -16.26 -1.07 -23.38
CA LEU A 391 -16.47 -0.19 -22.23
C LEU A 391 -16.97 -0.99 -21.03
N LEU A 392 -16.14 -1.10 -19.99
CA LEU A 392 -16.40 -1.92 -18.80
C LEU A 392 -17.07 -1.12 -17.68
N VAL A 393 -16.70 0.17 -17.57
CA VAL A 393 -17.27 1.14 -16.64
C VAL A 393 -17.44 2.44 -17.41
N ASP A 394 -18.67 2.94 -17.44
CA ASP A 394 -19.05 4.20 -18.08
C ASP A 394 -19.68 5.11 -17.00
N GLY A 395 -18.81 5.81 -16.29
CA GLY A 395 -19.19 6.60 -15.12
C GLY A 395 -19.41 5.76 -13.85
N VAL A 396 -19.13 6.41 -12.72
CA VAL A 396 -19.23 5.82 -11.38
C VAL A 396 -20.13 6.69 -10.50
N ALA A 397 -20.98 6.07 -9.69
CA ALA A 397 -21.84 6.75 -8.71
C ALA A 397 -21.01 7.21 -7.49
N VAL A 398 -20.10 8.15 -7.73
CA VAL A 398 -19.14 8.66 -6.75
C VAL A 398 -18.93 10.16 -6.89
N ARG A 399 -18.68 10.83 -5.77
CA ARG A 399 -18.33 12.25 -5.69
C ARG A 399 -17.10 12.50 -4.82
N PRO A 400 -16.11 13.25 -5.33
CA PRO A 400 -15.95 13.65 -6.74
C PRO A 400 -15.53 12.45 -7.61
N GLY A 401 -15.62 12.58 -8.93
CA GLY A 401 -15.09 11.55 -9.85
C GLY A 401 -16.09 10.92 -10.82
N HIS A 402 -17.37 11.29 -10.78
CA HIS A 402 -18.43 10.66 -11.57
C HIS A 402 -18.05 10.26 -13.02
N PRO A 403 -17.48 11.13 -13.88
CA PRO A 403 -17.23 10.79 -15.28
C PRO A 403 -15.95 9.97 -15.50
N MET A 404 -15.46 9.25 -14.50
CA MET A 404 -14.35 8.31 -14.69
C MET A 404 -14.83 7.07 -15.46
N LEU A 405 -13.95 6.48 -16.28
CA LEU A 405 -14.30 5.31 -17.09
C LEU A 405 -13.16 4.30 -17.16
N LEU A 406 -13.52 3.06 -17.50
CA LEU A 406 -12.59 1.95 -17.75
C LEU A 406 -13.04 1.21 -19.01
N ALA A 407 -12.12 1.06 -19.96
CA ALA A 407 -12.34 0.30 -21.18
C ALA A 407 -11.21 -0.69 -21.43
N ARG A 408 -11.52 -1.77 -22.14
CA ARG A 408 -10.52 -2.70 -22.69
C ARG A 408 -10.30 -2.37 -24.15
N THR A 409 -9.10 -1.89 -24.48
CA THR A 409 -8.72 -1.46 -25.84
C THR A 409 -8.12 -2.61 -26.65
N ALA A 410 -7.48 -3.58 -25.99
CA ALA A 410 -6.97 -4.81 -26.59
C ALA A 410 -7.00 -5.96 -25.56
N PRO A 411 -6.79 -7.25 -25.94
CA PRO A 411 -6.87 -8.38 -25.00
C PRO A 411 -5.99 -8.27 -23.74
N GLY A 412 -4.87 -7.55 -23.82
CA GLY A 412 -3.94 -7.29 -22.73
C GLY A 412 -3.79 -5.82 -22.32
N GLN A 413 -4.56 -4.90 -22.92
CA GLN A 413 -4.45 -3.46 -22.66
C GLN A 413 -5.80 -2.87 -22.22
N HIS A 414 -5.73 -2.00 -21.23
CA HIS A 414 -6.88 -1.21 -20.78
C HIS A 414 -6.61 0.29 -20.91
N LEU A 415 -7.69 1.06 -20.95
CA LEU A 415 -7.67 2.50 -20.81
C LEU A 415 -8.50 2.89 -19.58
N VAL A 416 -7.94 3.73 -18.72
CA VAL A 416 -8.69 4.41 -17.66
C VAL A 416 -8.72 5.91 -17.96
N GLY A 417 -9.94 6.43 -18.13
CA GLY A 417 -10.16 7.87 -18.26
C GLY A 417 -10.38 8.50 -16.90
N LEU A 418 -9.46 9.38 -16.49
CA LEU A 418 -9.59 10.18 -15.28
C LEU A 418 -10.22 11.54 -15.58
N PRO A 419 -11.12 12.05 -14.73
CA PRO A 419 -11.66 13.40 -14.88
C PRO A 419 -10.54 14.46 -14.86
N GLY A 420 -10.70 15.55 -15.61
CA GLY A 420 -9.71 16.65 -15.64
C GLY A 420 -9.63 17.47 -14.34
N ASN A 421 -10.64 17.34 -13.48
CA ASN A 421 -10.65 17.96 -12.17
C ASN A 421 -9.68 17.24 -11.20
N PRO A 422 -8.76 17.94 -10.51
CA PRO A 422 -7.67 17.27 -9.80
C PRO A 422 -8.07 16.30 -8.68
N LEU A 423 -8.99 16.67 -7.77
CA LEU A 423 -9.43 15.74 -6.71
C LEU A 423 -10.25 14.59 -7.29
N ALA A 424 -11.06 14.87 -8.32
CA ALA A 424 -11.81 13.85 -9.05
C ALA A 424 -10.90 12.83 -9.73
N ALA A 425 -9.76 13.27 -10.29
CA ALA A 425 -8.75 12.40 -10.87
C ALA A 425 -8.10 11.50 -9.82
N VAL A 426 -7.75 12.05 -8.64
CA VAL A 426 -7.23 11.24 -7.51
C VAL A 426 -8.25 10.19 -7.07
N CYS A 427 -9.52 10.58 -6.99
CA CYS A 427 -10.62 9.65 -6.70
C CYS A 427 -10.73 8.56 -7.77
N GLY A 428 -10.61 8.91 -9.05
CA GLY A 428 -10.60 7.95 -10.16
C GLY A 428 -9.40 7.02 -10.14
N LEU A 429 -8.22 7.53 -9.79
CA LEU A 429 -7.01 6.73 -9.62
C LEU A 429 -7.19 5.68 -8.53
N LEU A 430 -7.70 6.08 -7.36
CA LEU A 430 -7.96 5.16 -6.26
C LEU A 430 -9.11 4.18 -6.53
N THR A 431 -10.09 4.59 -7.34
CA THR A 431 -11.29 3.79 -7.63
C THR A 431 -11.07 2.79 -8.76
N LEU A 432 -10.36 3.16 -9.83
CA LEU A 432 -10.20 2.34 -11.04
C LEU A 432 -8.75 1.92 -11.29
N VAL A 433 -7.80 2.86 -11.23
CA VAL A 433 -6.41 2.56 -11.59
C VAL A 433 -5.76 1.62 -10.58
N VAL A 434 -5.82 1.94 -9.29
CA VAL A 434 -5.16 1.14 -8.24
C VAL A 434 -5.68 -0.31 -8.19
N PRO A 435 -7.00 -0.58 -8.17
CA PRO A 435 -7.49 -1.95 -8.21
C PRO A 435 -7.05 -2.70 -9.47
N LEU A 436 -7.08 -2.04 -10.64
CA LEU A 436 -6.64 -2.63 -11.89
C LEU A 436 -5.16 -2.98 -11.89
N LEU A 437 -4.29 -2.06 -11.42
CA LEU A 437 -2.86 -2.31 -11.27
C LEU A 437 -2.57 -3.47 -10.31
N ARG A 438 -3.31 -3.57 -9.20
CA ARG A 438 -3.20 -4.72 -8.27
C ARG A 438 -3.52 -6.03 -8.99
N GLY A 439 -4.61 -6.07 -9.76
CA GLY A 439 -4.97 -7.25 -10.55
C GLY A 439 -3.90 -7.62 -11.58
N LEU A 440 -3.36 -6.63 -12.32
CA LEU A 440 -2.27 -6.83 -13.28
C LEU A 440 -0.99 -7.35 -12.61
N ALA A 441 -0.68 -6.85 -11.43
CA ALA A 441 0.46 -7.28 -10.63
C ALA A 441 0.27 -8.66 -9.99
N GLY A 442 -0.92 -9.27 -10.10
CA GLY A 442 -1.23 -10.56 -9.46
C GLY A 442 -1.45 -10.48 -7.94
N ALA A 443 -1.66 -9.28 -7.41
CA ALA A 443 -2.00 -9.09 -6.00
C ALA A 443 -3.47 -9.46 -5.74
N PRO A 444 -3.81 -9.91 -4.51
CA PRO A 444 -5.18 -10.20 -4.16
C PRO A 444 -6.05 -8.95 -4.28
N LEU A 445 -7.27 -9.15 -4.80
CA LEU A 445 -8.27 -8.11 -4.91
C LEU A 445 -8.82 -7.78 -3.52
N ARG A 446 -9.05 -6.49 -3.25
CA ARG A 446 -9.70 -6.08 -2.00
C ARG A 446 -11.11 -6.63 -1.95
N GLN A 447 -11.49 -7.24 -0.84
CA GLN A 447 -12.90 -7.41 -0.50
C GLN A 447 -13.41 -6.14 0.17
N GLY A 448 -14.55 -5.62 -0.28
CA GLY A 448 -15.20 -4.49 0.38
C GLY A 448 -15.55 -4.83 1.83
N ALA A 449 -15.58 -3.84 2.71
CA ALA A 449 -16.05 -4.06 4.08
C ALA A 449 -17.45 -4.67 4.04
N ALA A 450 -17.63 -5.87 4.62
CA ALA A 450 -18.94 -6.49 4.73
C ALA A 450 -19.86 -5.52 5.49
N ALA A 451 -20.82 -4.92 4.79
CA ALA A 451 -21.85 -4.10 5.39
C ALA A 451 -22.56 -4.95 6.45
N GLY A 452 -22.37 -4.61 7.73
CA GLY A 452 -23.14 -5.22 8.83
C GLY A 452 -22.35 -5.92 9.94
N ARG A 453 -21.03 -5.79 10.05
CA ARG A 453 -20.36 -6.02 11.35
C ARG A 453 -20.28 -4.71 12.12
N THR A 454 -21.35 -4.37 12.83
CA THR A 454 -21.24 -3.48 13.98
C THR A 454 -20.19 -4.11 14.90
N PRO A 455 -19.06 -3.46 15.22
CA PRO A 455 -18.27 -3.88 16.36
C PRO A 455 -19.24 -3.94 17.53
N GLY A 456 -19.38 -5.12 18.16
CA GLY A 456 -20.31 -5.29 19.26
C GLY A 456 -20.14 -4.12 20.24
N SER A 457 -21.26 -3.54 20.67
CA SER A 457 -21.31 -2.55 21.74
C SER A 457 -20.41 -3.01 22.89
N GLY A 458 -19.21 -2.46 22.92
CA GLY A 458 -18.11 -2.95 23.73
C GLY A 458 -17.05 -1.87 23.71
N ALA A 459 -17.23 -0.92 24.63
CA ALA A 459 -16.30 0.13 25.05
C ALA A 459 -15.48 0.81 23.94
N VAL A 460 -15.75 2.12 23.77
CA VAL A 460 -14.74 3.08 23.30
C VAL A 460 -13.42 2.73 24.02
N PRO A 461 -12.31 2.45 23.31
CA PRO A 461 -11.06 2.18 23.99
C PRO A 461 -10.66 3.45 24.75
N ASP A 462 -10.62 3.35 26.07
CA ASP A 462 -10.11 4.40 26.93
C ASP A 462 -8.58 4.44 26.74
N VAL A 463 -8.14 5.31 25.84
CA VAL A 463 -6.72 5.42 25.43
C VAL A 463 -5.95 6.25 26.46
N TYR A 464 -6.03 5.91 27.75
CA TYR A 464 -5.09 6.39 28.79
C TYR A 464 -5.02 5.45 30.01
N GLU A 465 -5.19 4.14 29.84
CA GLU A 465 -4.82 3.19 30.89
C GLU A 465 -3.54 2.43 30.52
N THR A 466 -2.45 2.76 31.22
CA THR A 466 -1.17 2.06 31.20
C THR A 466 -1.40 0.63 31.70
N ARG A 467 -1.83 -0.27 30.81
CA ARG A 467 -2.04 -1.67 31.16
C ARG A 467 -0.68 -2.33 31.37
N ARG A 468 -0.32 -2.54 32.64
CA ARG A 468 0.65 -3.58 33.02
C ARG A 468 0.16 -4.88 32.39
N VAL A 469 0.91 -5.35 31.39
CA VAL A 469 0.73 -6.68 30.82
C VAL A 469 1.00 -7.68 31.93
N GLN A 470 -0.06 -8.29 32.46
CA GLN A 470 0.06 -9.54 33.19
C GLN A 470 0.26 -10.62 32.13
N LEU A 471 1.49 -11.14 32.04
CA LEU A 471 1.85 -12.26 31.18
C LEU A 471 0.96 -13.45 31.55
N SER A 472 0.02 -13.79 30.65
CA SER A 472 -0.70 -15.06 30.71
C SER A 472 0.26 -16.16 30.27
N SER A 473 0.27 -17.28 31.00
CA SER A 473 1.15 -18.44 30.82
C SER A 473 0.69 -19.42 29.73
N ASP A 474 -0.23 -19.01 28.85
CA ASP A 474 -0.65 -19.83 27.72
C ASP A 474 0.25 -19.56 26.50
N PRO A 475 0.67 -20.60 25.75
CA PRO A 475 1.50 -20.40 24.57
C PRO A 475 0.76 -19.55 23.54
N LEU A 476 1.41 -18.47 23.11
CA LEU A 476 1.04 -17.68 21.94
C LEU A 476 0.95 -18.62 20.73
N VAL A 477 -0.26 -19.02 20.38
CA VAL A 477 -0.53 -19.57 19.05
C VAL A 477 -0.20 -18.43 18.08
N ALA A 478 0.86 -18.62 17.29
CA ALA A 478 1.17 -17.73 16.18
C ALA A 478 -0.08 -17.66 15.30
N THR A 479 -0.82 -16.56 15.40
CA THR A 479 -1.89 -16.29 14.46
C THR A 479 -1.22 -16.11 13.10
N ALA A 480 -1.50 -17.03 12.17
CA ALA A 480 -1.05 -16.93 10.79
C ALA A 480 -1.24 -15.49 10.29
N PRO A 481 -0.31 -14.96 9.47
CA PRO A 481 -0.50 -13.67 8.83
C PRO A 481 -1.87 -13.66 8.14
N PRO A 482 -2.60 -12.53 8.17
CA PRO A 482 -3.94 -12.48 7.59
C PRO A 482 -3.88 -13.04 6.17
N GLY A 483 -4.78 -13.99 5.88
CA GLY A 483 -4.89 -14.63 4.58
C GLY A 483 -5.14 -13.62 3.45
N PRO A 484 -5.30 -14.08 2.19
CA PRO A 484 -5.37 -13.23 1.00
C PRO A 484 -6.50 -12.18 1.01
N ASP A 485 -7.42 -12.23 1.97
CA ASP A 485 -8.44 -11.21 2.19
C ASP A 485 -7.94 -10.09 3.10
N VAL A 486 -7.26 -9.12 2.49
CA VAL A 486 -6.94 -7.86 3.17
C VAL A 486 -8.23 -7.04 3.23
N ALA A 487 -8.95 -7.13 4.35
CA ALA A 487 -10.06 -6.23 4.65
C ALA A 487 -9.60 -4.78 4.51
N ALA A 488 -10.42 -3.93 3.88
CA ALA A 488 -10.09 -2.52 3.73
C ALA A 488 -9.90 -1.88 5.11
N PRO A 489 -8.87 -1.04 5.30
CA PRO A 489 -8.65 -0.37 6.59
C PRO A 489 -9.86 0.48 6.93
N THR A 490 -10.24 0.51 8.21
CA THR A 490 -11.39 1.29 8.69
C THR A 490 -10.97 2.22 9.82
N ALA A 491 -11.67 3.34 9.94
CA ALA A 491 -11.55 4.26 11.08
C ALA A 491 -12.93 4.78 11.48
N VAL A 492 -13.06 5.31 12.70
CA VAL A 492 -14.29 5.89 13.20
C VAL A 492 -14.32 7.39 12.89
N LEU A 493 -15.38 7.88 12.27
CA LEU A 493 -15.52 9.32 12.01
C LEU A 493 -15.62 10.11 13.32
N ASP A 494 -14.84 11.17 13.47
CA ASP A 494 -14.92 12.08 14.62
C ASP A 494 -15.94 13.22 14.43
N ALA A 495 -16.40 13.43 13.19
CA ALA A 495 -17.38 14.44 12.82
C ALA A 495 -18.33 13.89 11.73
N PRO A 496 -19.58 14.36 11.69
CA PRO A 496 -20.54 13.93 10.68
C PRO A 496 -20.09 14.40 9.28
N VAL A 497 -20.33 13.55 8.29
CA VAL A 497 -20.13 13.85 6.87
C VAL A 497 -21.48 13.81 6.18
N GLN A 498 -21.92 14.97 5.71
CA GLN A 498 -23.13 15.08 4.89
C GLN A 498 -22.99 14.17 3.66
N GLY A 499 -23.98 13.33 3.39
CA GLY A 499 -23.98 12.42 2.24
C GLY A 499 -24.41 13.05 0.92
N HIS A 500 -24.44 12.22 -0.13
CA HIS A 500 -25.23 12.44 -1.33
C HIS A 500 -26.39 11.42 -1.37
N PRO A 501 -27.57 11.75 -1.93
CA PRO A 501 -28.70 10.81 -1.95
C PRO A 501 -28.41 9.46 -2.63
N SER A 502 -27.57 9.47 -3.67
CA SER A 502 -27.30 8.29 -4.50
C SER A 502 -25.82 7.91 -4.62
N ASP A 503 -24.90 8.83 -4.31
CA ASP A 503 -23.50 8.68 -4.71
C ASP A 503 -22.64 8.44 -3.47
N THR A 504 -21.67 7.54 -3.59
CA THR A 504 -20.61 7.40 -2.60
C THR A 504 -19.80 8.70 -2.56
N ARG A 505 -19.49 9.18 -1.35
CA ARG A 505 -18.65 10.36 -1.12
C ARG A 505 -17.25 9.89 -0.74
N LEU A 506 -16.25 10.35 -1.48
CA LEU A 506 -14.85 10.17 -1.11
C LEU A 506 -14.35 11.47 -0.48
N VAL A 507 -14.00 11.40 0.81
CA VAL A 507 -13.73 12.60 1.62
C VAL A 507 -12.32 12.55 2.18
N PRO A 508 -11.46 13.55 1.93
CA PRO A 508 -10.14 13.61 2.55
C PRO A 508 -10.24 13.64 4.07
N VAL A 509 -9.52 12.74 4.73
CA VAL A 509 -9.48 12.64 6.19
C VAL A 509 -8.05 12.60 6.71
N ARG A 510 -7.87 13.14 7.91
CA ARG A 510 -6.70 12.87 8.75
C ARG A 510 -7.01 11.69 9.65
N VAL A 511 -6.09 10.74 9.80
CA VAL A 511 -6.30 9.53 10.60
C VAL A 511 -5.37 9.57 11.81
N ASP A 512 -5.95 9.51 13.00
CA ASP A 512 -5.21 9.53 14.26
C ASP A 512 -5.83 8.56 15.26
N ALA A 513 -5.03 7.63 15.80
CA ALA A 513 -5.46 6.62 16.77
C ALA A 513 -6.80 5.90 16.44
N GLY A 514 -7.02 5.58 15.16
CA GLY A 514 -8.25 4.92 14.69
C GLY A 514 -9.45 5.84 14.44
N TRP A 515 -9.30 7.15 14.65
CA TRP A 515 -10.27 8.18 14.31
C TRP A 515 -9.95 8.82 12.97
N ALA A 516 -10.97 9.02 12.14
CA ALA A 516 -10.89 9.74 10.88
C ALA A 516 -11.56 11.10 11.02
N ARG A 517 -10.76 12.15 10.85
CA ARG A 517 -11.22 13.54 10.86
C ARG A 517 -11.42 14.08 9.45
N PRO A 518 -12.66 14.34 9.02
CA PRO A 518 -12.93 15.04 7.76
C PRO A 518 -12.19 16.37 7.70
N LEU A 519 -11.47 16.60 6.61
CA LEU A 519 -10.76 17.85 6.40
C LEU A 519 -11.69 18.89 5.75
N SER A 520 -11.54 20.15 6.18
CA SER A 520 -12.02 21.28 5.39
C SER A 520 -11.24 21.29 4.07
N PHE A 521 -11.85 21.73 2.95
CA PHE A 521 -11.32 21.62 1.58
C PHE A 521 -11.55 20.26 0.85
N GLY A 522 -12.72 19.64 1.03
CA GLY A 522 -13.12 18.42 0.31
C GLY A 522 -13.85 18.64 -1.03
N GLY A 523 -13.87 19.86 -1.57
CA GLY A 523 -14.49 20.15 -2.87
C GLY A 523 -13.66 19.63 -4.05
N PRO A 524 -14.27 19.37 -5.22
CA PRO A 524 -13.56 18.75 -6.36
C PRO A 524 -12.32 19.55 -6.81
N ALA A 525 -12.34 20.88 -6.80
CA ALA A 525 -11.17 21.68 -7.18
C ALA A 525 -10.19 21.98 -6.03
N MET A 526 -10.32 21.32 -4.87
CA MET A 526 -9.58 21.67 -3.66
C MET A 526 -8.49 20.66 -3.34
N LEU A 527 -7.29 20.87 -3.89
CA LEU A 527 -6.13 20.01 -3.62
C LEU A 527 -5.55 20.17 -2.20
N ARG A 528 -5.89 21.25 -1.48
CA ARG A 528 -5.42 21.49 -0.13
C ARG A 528 -5.84 20.37 0.84
N GLY A 529 -7.07 19.86 0.70
CA GLY A 529 -7.59 18.80 1.56
C GLY A 529 -6.80 17.50 1.36
N VAL A 530 -6.63 17.06 0.11
CA VAL A 530 -5.87 15.84 -0.18
C VAL A 530 -4.40 15.97 0.19
N ALA A 531 -3.77 17.13 -0.04
CA ALA A 531 -2.34 17.34 0.28
C ALA A 531 -2.00 17.21 1.76
N THR A 532 -2.98 17.34 2.66
CA THR A 532 -2.81 17.17 4.11
C THR A 532 -3.55 15.95 4.68
N ALA A 533 -4.13 15.12 3.80
CA ALA A 533 -4.87 13.93 4.19
C ALA A 533 -3.96 12.72 4.34
N ASP A 534 -4.39 11.78 5.18
CA ASP A 534 -3.79 10.46 5.31
C ASP A 534 -4.58 9.42 4.48
N ALA A 535 -5.88 9.65 4.29
CA ALA A 535 -6.75 8.78 3.52
C ALA A 535 -7.90 9.56 2.87
N LEU A 536 -8.61 8.90 1.95
CA LEU A 536 -9.99 9.26 1.62
C LEU A 536 -10.94 8.31 2.36
N ALA A 537 -11.85 8.84 3.17
CA ALA A 537 -12.94 8.07 3.74
C ALA A 537 -14.01 7.79 2.68
N VAL A 538 -14.45 6.53 2.62
CA VAL A 538 -15.56 6.07 1.77
C VAL A 538 -16.85 6.21 2.57
N VAL A 539 -17.60 7.26 2.26
CA VAL A 539 -18.88 7.56 2.89
C VAL A 539 -20.00 7.13 1.96
N VAL A 540 -20.84 6.20 2.43
CA VAL A 540 -21.97 5.65 1.66
C VAL A 540 -23.01 6.73 1.32
N PRO A 541 -23.88 6.49 0.31
CA PRO A 541 -25.03 7.36 0.08
C PRO A 541 -25.86 7.59 1.35
N GLY A 542 -26.36 8.81 1.54
CA GLY A 542 -27.03 9.24 2.77
C GLY A 542 -26.11 9.89 3.81
N GLY A 543 -24.81 9.59 3.78
CA GLY A 543 -23.81 10.21 4.66
C GLY A 543 -23.43 9.31 5.82
N ALA A 544 -22.72 9.88 6.80
CA ALA A 544 -22.33 9.18 8.02
C ALA A 544 -22.24 10.16 9.19
N GLU A 545 -22.82 9.78 10.33
CA GLU A 545 -22.67 10.53 11.59
C GLU A 545 -21.31 10.29 12.25
N ALA A 546 -20.92 11.18 13.17
CA ALA A 546 -19.80 10.91 14.06
C ALA A 546 -20.01 9.59 14.83
N GLY A 547 -18.93 8.85 15.04
CA GLY A 547 -18.96 7.51 15.65
C GLY A 547 -19.19 6.35 14.67
N HIS A 548 -19.52 6.60 13.40
CA HIS A 548 -19.63 5.53 12.41
C HIS A 548 -18.27 5.06 11.91
N PRO A 549 -18.05 3.74 11.77
CA PRO A 549 -16.89 3.21 11.07
C PRO A 549 -17.03 3.47 9.56
N VAL A 550 -15.95 3.93 8.94
CA VAL A 550 -15.84 4.16 7.51
C VAL A 550 -14.63 3.43 6.93
N GLU A 551 -14.78 2.95 5.70
CA GLU A 551 -13.65 2.40 4.92
C GLU A 551 -12.70 3.53 4.52
N LEU A 552 -11.40 3.25 4.52
CA LEU A 552 -10.34 4.17 4.16
C LEU A 552 -9.62 3.73 2.88
N LEU A 553 -9.46 4.66 1.96
CA LEU A 553 -8.53 4.57 0.83
C LEU A 553 -7.25 5.30 1.23
N ALA A 554 -6.22 4.54 1.61
CA ALA A 554 -4.93 5.09 1.99
C ALA A 554 -4.27 5.88 0.84
N LEU A 555 -3.64 7.00 1.16
CA LEU A 555 -2.81 7.77 0.23
C LEU A 555 -1.35 7.33 0.35
N PRO A 556 -0.56 7.39 -0.74
CA PRO A 556 0.77 6.78 -0.79
C PRO A 556 1.76 7.34 0.25
N TRP A 557 1.64 8.60 0.64
CA TRP A 557 2.51 9.22 1.66
C TRP A 557 2.05 9.00 3.11
N ALA A 558 0.83 8.48 3.33
CA ALA A 558 0.26 8.33 4.66
C ALA A 558 0.87 7.18 5.47
N GLY A 559 1.65 6.31 4.82
CA GLY A 559 2.58 5.40 5.51
C GLY A 559 3.75 6.12 6.19
N GLY A 560 3.92 7.42 5.95
CA GLY A 560 4.98 8.27 6.49
C GLY A 560 4.62 8.94 7.82
N GLY A 561 4.25 8.14 8.82
CA GLY A 561 4.05 8.58 10.20
C GLY A 561 5.24 8.25 11.10
N GLY A 562 6.46 8.64 10.71
CA GLY A 562 7.66 8.59 11.56
C GLY A 562 8.50 7.31 11.47
N GLY A 563 9.66 7.43 10.83
CA GLY A 563 10.85 6.60 11.12
C GLY A 563 10.87 5.18 10.56
N PHE A 564 11.76 5.00 9.57
CA PHE A 564 12.40 3.75 9.10
C PHE A 564 11.64 2.92 8.05
N THR A 565 12.02 3.20 6.80
CA THR A 565 12.42 2.20 5.78
C THR A 565 13.29 1.09 6.34
#